data_AF-A0A6A6M3T3-F1
#
_entry.id   AF-A0A6A6M3T3-F1
#
_cell.length_a   1.000
_cell.length_b   1.000
_cell.length_c   1.000
_cell.angle_alpha   90.00
_cell.angle_beta   90.00
_cell.angle_gamma   90.00
#
_symmetry.space_group_name_H-M   'P 1'
#
loop_
_entity.id
_entity.type
_entity.pdbx_description
1 polymer ?
#
loop_
_entity_poly.entity_id
_entity_poly.type
_entity_poly.pdbx_seq_one_letter_code
_entity_poly.pdbx_strand_id
1 'polypeptide(L)'
;MPTLFPSQHLTNRVVKLERGMSYVYPIQGLNPSNENSALVHYIQQAAFHQLRTVEQLGYITYLTRRNDYGIHGVQFVIQSTVKDPGYIDLRVEAFLKLFENEIYEMTDEEFKSNVKALIDMKLEKHKNLWEESGFYWHEIVIGTFKFDRKECEVAALEELTKQEFIDFFNEYIRIGAPQKRTLSIRVYGSLHSLEYMSDRSEEAKPNKVQIDDIFSFRRSQPLYSSFKGCAGRTKL
;
A
#
# COMPACT_ATOMS: atom_id res chain seq x y z
N MET A 1 -36.43 9.10 2.29
CA MET A 1 -34.97 8.89 2.37
C MET A 1 -34.70 7.91 3.49
N PRO A 2 -34.27 6.66 3.24
CA PRO A 2 -33.83 5.81 4.32
C PRO A 2 -32.48 6.32 4.81
N THR A 3 -32.47 6.87 6.02
CA THR A 3 -31.27 7.24 6.76
C THR A 3 -30.45 5.99 7.04
N LEU A 4 -29.23 5.93 6.50
CA LEU A 4 -28.27 4.86 6.78
C LEU A 4 -27.97 4.81 8.29
N PHE A 5 -27.83 3.60 8.84
CA PHE A 5 -27.62 3.40 10.28
C PHE A 5 -26.25 3.96 10.72
N PRO A 6 -26.12 4.49 11.96
CA PRO A 6 -24.85 4.97 12.51
C PRO A 6 -23.69 3.95 12.45
N SER A 7 -24.02 2.65 12.47
CA SER A 7 -23.05 1.56 12.33
C SER A 7 -22.38 1.49 10.95
N GLN A 8 -23.02 2.04 9.90
CA GLN A 8 -22.46 2.10 8.55
C GLN A 8 -21.48 3.27 8.36
N HIS A 9 -21.39 4.20 9.32
CA HIS A 9 -20.44 5.31 9.26
C HIS A 9 -19.08 4.99 9.89
N LEU A 10 -18.96 3.92 10.69
CA LEU A 10 -17.76 3.63 11.48
C LEU A 10 -16.87 2.52 10.90
N THR A 11 -17.39 1.61 10.09
CA THR A 11 -16.61 0.43 9.65
C THR A 11 -15.62 0.72 8.51
N ASN A 12 -15.91 1.73 7.68
CA ASN A 12 -15.16 2.03 6.45
C ASN A 12 -14.40 3.37 6.50
N ARG A 13 -13.86 3.75 7.67
CA ARG A 13 -13.01 4.93 7.82
C ARG A 13 -11.58 4.54 8.10
N VAL A 14 -10.67 5.17 7.35
CA VAL A 14 -9.23 4.97 7.47
C VAL A 14 -8.73 5.77 8.66
N VAL A 15 -7.98 5.10 9.52
CA VAL A 15 -7.30 5.71 10.66
C VAL A 15 -6.15 6.60 10.17
N LYS A 16 -6.03 7.78 10.77
CA LYS A 16 -4.99 8.75 10.48
C LYS A 16 -3.81 8.52 11.42
N LEU A 17 -2.77 7.88 10.89
CA LEU A 17 -1.50 7.67 11.58
C LEU A 17 -0.74 9.00 11.79
N GLU A 18 0.04 9.07 12.86
CA GLU A 18 0.92 10.21 13.16
C GLU A 18 2.14 10.23 12.22
N ARG A 19 2.65 11.44 11.97
CA ARG A 19 3.79 11.68 11.08
C ARG A 19 5.08 11.24 11.77
N GLY A 20 5.98 10.61 11.03
CA GLY A 20 7.28 10.17 11.55
C GLY A 20 7.20 8.98 12.52
N MET A 21 6.00 8.46 12.78
CA MET A 21 5.77 7.30 13.63
C MET A 21 5.63 6.04 12.77
N SER A 22 6.27 4.95 13.21
CA SER A 22 6.10 3.62 12.63
C SER A 22 5.23 2.77 13.53
N TYR A 23 4.11 2.29 13.00
CA TYR A 23 3.19 1.43 13.72
C TYR A 23 3.46 -0.03 13.37
N VAL A 24 3.63 -0.87 14.38
CA VAL A 24 3.91 -2.30 14.19
C VAL A 24 2.78 -3.11 14.79
N TYR A 25 2.15 -3.95 13.97
CA TYR A 25 1.13 -4.90 14.42
C TYR A 25 1.66 -6.34 14.25
N PRO A 26 2.26 -6.92 15.31
CA PRO A 26 2.75 -8.30 15.26
C PRO A 26 1.61 -9.28 15.53
N ILE A 27 1.43 -10.26 14.63
CA ILE A 27 0.46 -11.34 14.78
C ILE A 27 1.14 -12.69 14.56
N GLN A 28 0.83 -13.64 15.43
CA GLN A 28 1.26 -15.02 15.24
C GLN A 28 0.36 -15.69 14.19
N GLY A 29 0.94 -16.16 13.10
CA GLY A 29 0.25 -17.02 12.14
C GLY A 29 0.12 -18.41 12.75
N LEU A 30 -1.04 -18.72 13.33
CA LEU A 30 -1.36 -20.08 13.75
C LEU A 30 -1.73 -20.89 12.50
N ASN A 31 -0.79 -21.67 11.97
CA ASN A 31 -1.08 -22.68 10.96
C ASN A 31 -0.75 -24.08 11.51
N PRO A 32 -1.67 -24.72 12.26
CA PRO A 32 -1.43 -26.04 12.84
C PRO A 32 -1.46 -27.19 11.81
N SER A 33 -1.94 -26.98 10.57
CA SER A 33 -1.83 -27.96 9.49
C SER A 33 -1.42 -27.32 8.16
N ASN A 34 -0.41 -27.89 7.52
CA ASN A 34 0.29 -27.34 6.36
C ASN A 34 -0.47 -27.50 5.03
N GLU A 35 -1.78 -27.78 5.05
CA GLU A 35 -2.56 -28.19 3.88
C GLU A 35 -3.06 -27.01 3.02
N ASN A 36 -3.13 -25.79 3.58
CA ASN A 36 -3.51 -24.58 2.82
C ASN A 36 -2.38 -23.96 1.98
N SER A 37 -1.16 -24.49 2.07
CA SER A 37 0.00 -23.99 1.31
C SER A 37 -0.12 -24.26 -0.20
N ALA A 38 -0.86 -25.31 -0.61
CA ALA A 38 -1.06 -25.67 -2.01
C ALA A 38 -2.00 -24.70 -2.76
N LEU A 39 -2.99 -24.11 -2.09
CA LEU A 39 -3.94 -23.19 -2.72
C LEU A 39 -3.30 -21.82 -3.03
N VAL A 40 -2.38 -21.38 -2.17
CA VAL A 40 -1.57 -20.16 -2.38
C VAL A 40 -0.55 -20.38 -3.50
N HIS A 41 -0.01 -21.60 -3.65
CA HIS A 41 0.88 -21.97 -4.76
C HIS A 41 0.19 -21.91 -6.13
N TYR A 42 -1.11 -22.20 -6.21
CA TYR A 42 -1.86 -22.23 -7.47
C TYR A 42 -2.14 -20.82 -8.05
N ILE A 43 -2.21 -19.79 -7.20
CA ILE A 43 -2.41 -18.38 -7.63
C ILE A 43 -1.06 -17.71 -8.00
N GLN A 44 0.07 -18.36 -7.70
CA GLN A 44 1.42 -17.84 -7.97
C GLN A 44 1.93 -18.00 -9.40
N GLN A 45 1.16 -18.60 -10.31
CA GLN A 45 1.62 -18.86 -11.68
C GLN A 45 1.82 -17.60 -12.56
N ALA A 46 1.49 -16.38 -12.09
CA ALA A 46 1.52 -15.16 -12.93
C ALA A 46 2.71 -14.19 -12.72
N ALA A 47 3.72 -14.51 -11.89
CA ALA A 47 4.74 -13.52 -11.49
C ALA A 47 6.20 -14.02 -11.48
N PHE A 48 6.62 -14.61 -12.60
CA PHE A 48 7.66 -15.65 -12.54
C PHE A 48 9.09 -15.26 -12.97
N HIS A 49 9.34 -14.15 -13.69
CA HIS A 49 10.61 -14.06 -14.43
C HIS A 49 11.75 -13.26 -13.74
N GLN A 50 11.51 -12.01 -13.34
CA GLN A 50 12.62 -11.12 -12.92
C GLN A 50 13.15 -11.43 -11.51
N LEU A 51 12.24 -11.71 -10.58
CA LEU A 51 12.53 -11.75 -9.15
C LEU A 51 12.91 -13.16 -8.65
N ARG A 52 12.71 -14.21 -9.47
CA ARG A 52 13.09 -15.60 -9.13
C ARG A 52 14.49 -15.96 -9.61
N THR A 53 14.91 -15.44 -10.76
CA THR A 53 16.06 -16.01 -11.47
C THR A 53 17.39 -15.37 -11.06
N VAL A 54 17.39 -14.12 -10.60
CA VAL A 54 18.63 -13.39 -10.29
C VAL A 54 18.95 -13.37 -8.78
N GLU A 55 17.97 -13.16 -7.90
CA GLU A 55 18.27 -12.81 -6.49
C GLU A 55 17.93 -13.88 -5.44
N GLN A 56 17.17 -14.93 -5.74
CA GLN A 56 16.92 -16.09 -4.85
C GLN A 56 16.53 -15.79 -3.37
N LEU A 57 15.88 -14.68 -3.02
CA LEU A 57 15.61 -14.30 -1.61
C LEU A 57 14.24 -14.72 -1.01
N GLY A 58 13.35 -15.35 -1.78
CA GLY A 58 12.11 -15.94 -1.25
C GLY A 58 10.82 -15.13 -1.44
N TYR A 59 9.90 -15.76 -2.19
CA TYR A 59 8.42 -15.77 -2.19
C TYR A 59 7.60 -14.46 -2.10
N ILE A 60 7.10 -14.00 -3.25
CA ILE A 60 6.11 -12.90 -3.40
C ILE A 60 6.56 -11.59 -2.75
N THR A 61 7.17 -10.72 -3.55
CA THR A 61 7.25 -9.29 -3.30
C THR A 61 6.39 -8.59 -4.35
N TYR A 62 5.26 -8.02 -3.96
CA TYR A 62 4.55 -7.08 -4.84
C TYR A 62 4.54 -5.70 -4.22
N LEU A 63 4.95 -4.72 -5.01
CA LEU A 63 4.74 -3.30 -4.77
C LEU A 63 3.41 -2.93 -5.39
N THR A 64 2.46 -2.48 -4.58
CA THR A 64 1.15 -2.07 -5.08
C THR A 64 0.78 -0.67 -4.59
N ARG A 65 0.00 0.03 -5.42
CA ARG A 65 -0.72 1.24 -4.99
C ARG A 65 -1.87 0.80 -4.11
N ARG A 66 -1.88 1.25 -2.87
CA ARG A 66 -3.03 1.11 -1.97
C ARG A 66 -3.95 2.32 -2.13
N ASN A 67 -5.25 2.07 -2.28
CA ASN A 67 -6.28 3.10 -2.28
C ASN A 67 -7.41 2.65 -1.35
N ASP A 68 -7.38 3.13 -0.11
CA ASP A 68 -8.44 2.87 0.85
C ASP A 68 -9.30 4.12 0.96
N TYR A 69 -10.46 4.11 0.28
CA TYR A 69 -11.47 5.18 0.39
C TYR A 69 -10.91 6.57 0.08
N GLY A 70 -10.03 6.68 -0.91
CA GLY A 70 -9.38 7.92 -1.35
C GLY A 70 -8.12 8.29 -0.57
N ILE A 71 -7.68 7.44 0.36
CA ILE A 71 -6.35 7.53 0.97
C ILE A 71 -5.39 6.66 0.17
N HIS A 72 -4.41 7.31 -0.45
CA HIS A 72 -3.41 6.66 -1.26
C HIS A 72 -2.16 6.31 -0.45
N GLY A 73 -1.55 5.19 -0.78
CA GLY A 73 -0.29 4.76 -0.19
C GLY A 73 0.45 3.77 -1.07
N VAL A 74 1.68 3.50 -0.69
CA VAL A 74 2.53 2.48 -1.31
C VAL A 74 2.58 1.29 -0.35
N GLN A 75 2.27 0.09 -0.84
CA GLN A 75 2.24 -1.12 -0.03
C GLN A 75 3.24 -2.14 -0.57
N PHE A 76 4.10 -2.61 0.32
CA PHE A 76 4.97 -3.76 0.12
C PHE A 76 4.32 -4.97 0.79
N VAL A 77 4.13 -6.05 0.04
CA VAL A 77 3.73 -7.36 0.60
C VAL A 77 4.84 -8.33 0.29
N ILE A 78 5.48 -8.86 1.34
CA ILE A 78 6.65 -9.74 1.25
C ILE A 78 6.38 -10.98 2.10
N GLN A 79 6.54 -12.17 1.52
CA GLN A 79 6.42 -13.43 2.25
C GLN A 79 7.77 -14.17 2.28
N SER A 80 8.32 -14.43 3.46
CA SER A 80 9.51 -15.26 3.58
C SER A 80 9.23 -16.47 4.43
N THR A 81 9.84 -17.60 4.05
CA THR A 81 9.88 -18.82 4.88
C THR A 81 11.18 -18.94 5.68
N VAL A 82 12.13 -18.03 5.45
CA VAL A 82 13.50 -18.11 5.97
C VAL A 82 13.85 -16.92 6.86
N LYS A 83 13.29 -15.74 6.57
CA LYS A 83 13.59 -14.50 7.28
C LYS A 83 12.38 -14.03 8.06
N ASP A 84 12.63 -13.48 9.24
CA ASP A 84 11.59 -12.89 10.07
C ASP A 84 11.10 -11.55 9.47
N PRO A 85 9.86 -11.12 9.78
CA PRO A 85 9.32 -9.85 9.33
C PRO A 85 10.12 -8.61 9.74
N GLY A 86 10.81 -8.63 10.88
CA GLY A 86 11.64 -7.51 11.34
C GLY A 86 12.84 -7.29 10.44
N TYR A 87 13.52 -8.37 10.04
CA TYR A 87 14.58 -8.33 9.04
C TYR A 87 14.07 -7.83 7.68
N ILE A 88 12.88 -8.26 7.26
CA ILE A 88 12.27 -7.83 6.00
C ILE A 88 12.03 -6.31 5.99
N ASP A 89 11.50 -5.74 7.08
CA ASP A 89 11.31 -4.30 7.20
C ASP A 89 12.64 -3.53 7.00
N LEU A 90 13.73 -4.01 7.59
CA LEU A 90 15.06 -3.41 7.41
C LEU A 90 15.53 -3.46 5.95
N ARG A 91 15.20 -4.54 5.22
CA ARG A 91 15.53 -4.67 3.80
C ARG A 91 14.70 -3.73 2.93
N VAL A 92 13.42 -3.51 3.26
CA VAL A 92 12.58 -2.50 2.58
C VAL A 92 13.12 -1.10 2.80
N GLU A 93 13.55 -0.76 4.01
CA GLU A 93 14.21 0.52 4.28
C GLU A 93 15.53 0.66 3.50
N ALA A 94 16.37 -0.38 3.47
CA ALA A 94 17.60 -0.34 2.69
C ALA A 94 17.32 -0.12 1.20
N PHE A 95 16.30 -0.78 0.65
CA PHE A 95 15.84 -0.56 -0.73
C PHE A 95 15.41 0.89 -0.97
N LEU A 96 14.62 1.48 -0.08
CA LEU A 96 14.18 2.88 -0.23
C LEU A 96 15.34 3.88 -0.24
N LYS A 97 16.45 3.60 0.48
CA LYS A 97 17.66 4.44 0.43
C LYS A 97 18.41 4.30 -0.89
N LEU A 98 18.49 3.09 -1.43
CA LEU A 98 19.10 2.87 -2.75
C LEU A 98 18.27 3.56 -3.83
N PHE A 99 16.96 3.41 -3.77
CA PHE A 99 16.02 4.03 -4.70
C PHE A 99 16.02 5.56 -4.63
N GLU A 100 16.29 6.15 -3.46
CA GLU A 100 16.48 7.59 -3.33
C GLU A 100 17.61 8.10 -4.24
N ASN A 101 18.75 7.40 -4.28
CA ASN A 101 19.86 7.79 -5.16
C ASN A 101 19.46 7.66 -6.64
N GLU A 102 18.78 6.58 -7.00
CA GLU A 102 18.28 6.38 -8.38
C GLU A 102 17.34 7.52 -8.81
N ILE A 103 16.45 7.99 -7.93
CA ILE A 103 15.55 9.12 -8.24
C ILE A 103 16.33 10.41 -8.49
N TYR A 104 17.37 10.70 -7.70
CA TYR A 104 18.15 11.92 -7.85
C TYR A 104 19.07 11.89 -9.07
N GLU A 105 19.63 10.73 -9.39
CA GLU A 105 20.55 10.54 -10.52
C GLU A 105 19.81 10.35 -11.87
N MET A 106 18.52 9.99 -11.84
CA MET A 106 17.69 9.81 -13.03
C MET A 106 17.76 11.03 -13.94
N THR A 107 17.95 10.83 -15.24
CA THR A 107 17.93 11.91 -16.24
C THR A 107 16.49 12.37 -16.56
N ASP A 108 16.35 13.57 -17.13
CA ASP A 108 15.02 14.05 -17.56
C ASP A 108 14.44 13.18 -18.70
N GLU A 109 15.32 12.63 -19.54
CA GLU A 109 14.98 11.69 -20.60
C GLU A 109 14.43 10.37 -20.05
N GLU A 110 15.09 9.79 -19.04
CA GLU A 110 14.61 8.57 -18.36
C GLU A 110 13.30 8.81 -17.63
N PHE A 111 13.17 9.95 -16.94
CA PHE A 111 11.91 10.33 -16.29
C PHE A 111 10.76 10.42 -17.31
N LYS A 112 10.95 11.16 -18.40
CA LYS A 112 9.92 11.30 -19.45
C LYS A 112 9.59 9.97 -20.12
N SER A 113 10.59 9.11 -20.32
CA SER A 113 10.38 7.75 -20.84
C SER A 113 9.51 6.91 -19.91
N ASN A 114 9.77 6.95 -18.60
CA ASN A 114 8.98 6.26 -17.58
C ASN A 114 7.55 6.79 -17.49
N VAL A 115 7.36 8.11 -17.53
CA VAL A 115 6.03 8.74 -17.56
C VAL A 115 5.26 8.31 -18.81
N LYS A 116 5.91 8.30 -19.98
CA LYS A 116 5.30 7.85 -21.23
C LYS A 116 4.88 6.38 -21.16
N ALA A 117 5.74 5.49 -20.65
CA ALA A 117 5.41 4.08 -20.48
C ALA A 117 4.19 3.88 -19.55
N LEU A 118 4.08 4.70 -18.49
CA LEU A 118 2.92 4.70 -17.60
C LEU A 118 1.65 5.20 -18.29
N ILE A 119 1.74 6.24 -19.11
CA ILE A 119 0.63 6.75 -19.92
C ILE A 119 0.16 5.66 -20.92
N ASP A 120 1.08 5.03 -21.64
CA ASP A 120 0.76 3.98 -22.62
C ASP A 120 0.05 2.79 -21.94
N MET A 121 0.54 2.34 -20.78
CA MET A 121 -0.11 1.31 -19.98
C MET A 121 -1.51 1.72 -19.53
N LYS A 122 -1.69 2.98 -19.13
CA LYS A 122 -3.02 3.50 -18.77
C LYS A 122 -3.95 3.55 -19.96
N LEU A 123 -3.45 3.94 -21.13
CA LEU A 123 -4.20 4.07 -22.39
C LEU A 123 -4.58 2.73 -23.04
N GLU A 124 -3.99 1.62 -22.61
CA GLU A 124 -4.35 0.27 -23.06
C GLU A 124 -5.86 0.03 -22.96
N LYS A 125 -6.48 -0.42 -24.06
CA LYS A 125 -7.91 -0.70 -24.11
C LYS A 125 -8.20 -1.97 -23.30
N HIS A 126 -9.39 -2.02 -22.69
CA HIS A 126 -9.88 -3.24 -22.06
C HIS A 126 -9.91 -4.38 -23.08
N LYS A 127 -9.36 -5.53 -22.71
CA LYS A 127 -9.23 -6.71 -23.59
C LYS A 127 -10.56 -7.43 -23.76
N ASN A 128 -11.48 -7.23 -22.83
CA ASN A 128 -12.77 -7.89 -22.77
C ASN A 128 -13.77 -7.06 -21.94
N LEU A 129 -15.05 -7.42 -22.05
CA LEU A 129 -16.14 -6.74 -21.34
C LEU A 129 -16.03 -6.85 -19.82
N TRP A 130 -15.36 -7.89 -19.30
CA TRP A 130 -15.19 -8.07 -17.85
C TRP A 130 -14.23 -7.03 -17.27
N GLU A 131 -13.12 -6.74 -17.96
CA GLU A 131 -12.18 -5.68 -17.57
C GLU A 131 -12.83 -4.31 -17.62
N GLU A 132 -13.58 -4.02 -18.68
CA GLU A 132 -14.32 -2.76 -18.84
C GLU A 132 -15.39 -2.59 -17.75
N SER A 133 -16.21 -3.63 -17.55
CA SER A 133 -17.24 -3.62 -16.51
C SER A 133 -16.62 -3.50 -15.13
N GLY A 134 -15.50 -4.17 -14.87
CA GLY A 134 -14.76 -4.10 -13.61
C GLY A 134 -14.26 -2.69 -13.31
N PHE A 135 -13.74 -1.98 -14.31
CA PHE A 135 -13.32 -0.58 -14.19
C PHE A 135 -14.48 0.33 -13.77
N TYR A 136 -15.60 0.30 -14.50
CA TYR A 136 -16.74 1.15 -14.19
C TYR A 136 -17.42 0.76 -12.88
N TRP A 137 -17.53 -0.53 -12.59
CA TRP A 137 -18.12 -1.02 -11.35
C TRP A 137 -17.31 -0.58 -10.13
N HIS A 138 -15.98 -0.51 -10.24
CA HIS A 138 -15.12 0.00 -9.18
C HIS A 138 -15.46 1.46 -8.81
N GLU A 139 -15.65 2.33 -9.81
CA GLU A 139 -16.05 3.74 -9.59
C GLU A 139 -17.42 3.86 -8.92
N ILE A 140 -18.35 2.95 -9.22
CA ILE A 140 -19.69 2.89 -8.62
C ILE A 140 -19.61 2.44 -7.16
N VAL A 141 -18.88 1.35 -6.89
CA VAL A 141 -18.76 0.77 -5.54
C VAL A 141 -18.05 1.71 -4.58
N ILE A 142 -16.99 2.40 -5.05
CA ILE A 142 -16.27 3.39 -4.25
C ILE A 142 -17.08 4.70 -4.14
N GLY A 143 -17.95 4.99 -5.11
CA GLY A 143 -18.83 6.16 -5.12
C GLY A 143 -18.15 7.43 -5.63
N THR A 144 -17.04 7.30 -6.36
CA THR A 144 -16.34 8.41 -7.03
C THR A 144 -17.02 8.78 -8.36
N PHE A 145 -17.65 7.80 -9.03
CA PHE A 145 -18.32 7.98 -10.33
C PHE A 145 -17.45 8.68 -11.40
N LYS A 146 -16.12 8.55 -11.28
CA LYS A 146 -15.17 9.22 -12.17
C LYS A 146 -14.86 8.30 -13.35
N PHE A 147 -15.82 8.21 -14.26
CA PHE A 147 -15.72 7.33 -15.43
C PHE A 147 -14.69 7.81 -16.47
N ASP A 148 -14.31 9.08 -16.42
CA ASP A 148 -13.24 9.74 -17.19
C ASP A 148 -11.89 9.75 -16.44
N ARG A 149 -11.73 8.87 -15.44
CA ARG A 149 -10.52 8.83 -14.59
C ARG A 149 -9.25 8.63 -15.42
N LYS A 150 -9.33 7.81 -16.46
CA LYS A 150 -8.17 7.45 -17.29
C LYS A 150 -7.65 8.67 -18.03
N GLU A 151 -8.54 9.45 -18.64
CA GLU A 151 -8.24 10.70 -19.34
C GLU A 151 -7.69 11.73 -18.36
N CYS A 152 -8.32 11.89 -17.19
CA CYS A 152 -7.85 12.82 -16.16
C CYS A 152 -6.45 12.45 -15.61
N GLU A 153 -6.19 11.16 -15.36
CA GLU A 153 -4.90 10.71 -14.85
C GLU A 153 -3.80 10.83 -15.92
N VAL A 154 -4.12 10.63 -17.20
CA VAL A 154 -3.18 10.86 -18.29
C VAL A 154 -2.84 12.35 -18.43
N ALA A 155 -3.83 13.24 -18.44
CA ALA A 155 -3.59 14.68 -18.50
C ALA A 155 -2.69 15.16 -17.34
N ALA A 156 -2.94 14.68 -16.12
CA ALA A 156 -2.10 15.00 -14.97
C ALA A 156 -0.67 14.43 -15.08
N LEU A 157 -0.48 13.28 -15.72
CA LEU A 157 0.85 12.69 -15.97
C LEU A 157 1.62 13.45 -17.05
N GLU A 158 0.95 13.99 -18.06
CA GLU A 158 1.58 14.79 -19.11
C GLU A 158 2.14 16.12 -18.57
N GLU A 159 1.48 16.70 -17.57
CA GLU A 159 1.92 17.92 -16.88
C GLU A 159 2.93 17.66 -15.75
N LEU A 160 3.10 16.40 -15.32
CA LEU A 160 3.94 16.05 -14.18
C LEU A 160 5.41 16.38 -14.44
N THR A 161 5.98 17.22 -13.59
CA THR A 161 7.40 17.54 -13.64
C THR A 161 8.23 16.59 -12.78
N LYS A 162 9.50 16.41 -13.15
CA LYS A 162 10.45 15.63 -12.35
C LYS A 162 10.64 16.23 -10.95
N GLN A 163 10.63 17.56 -10.83
CA GLN A 163 10.76 18.23 -9.54
C GLN A 163 9.58 17.91 -8.62
N GLU A 164 8.34 17.99 -9.12
CA GLU A 164 7.16 17.60 -8.33
C GLU A 164 7.20 16.13 -7.89
N PHE A 165 7.70 15.25 -8.75
CA PHE A 165 7.90 13.84 -8.41
C PHE A 165 8.93 13.66 -7.27
N ILE A 166 10.07 14.37 -7.34
CA ILE A 166 11.10 14.36 -6.31
C ILE A 166 10.56 14.94 -4.99
N ASP A 167 9.83 16.05 -5.06
CA ASP A 167 9.23 16.71 -3.90
C ASP A 167 8.21 15.79 -3.22
N PHE A 168 7.38 15.11 -4.01
CA PHE A 168 6.46 14.09 -3.49
C PHE A 168 7.20 12.95 -2.79
N PHE A 169 8.28 12.44 -3.38
CA PHE A 169 9.10 11.40 -2.76
C PHE A 169 9.71 11.88 -1.43
N ASN A 170 10.28 13.08 -1.42
CA ASN A 170 10.93 13.69 -0.27
C ASN A 170 9.97 14.03 0.87
N GLU A 171 8.72 14.37 0.54
CA GLU A 171 7.70 14.73 1.51
C GLU A 171 7.05 13.49 2.15
N TYR A 172 6.75 12.45 1.35
CA TYR A 172 5.89 11.33 1.78
C TYR A 172 6.58 9.96 1.91
N ILE A 173 7.62 9.67 1.11
CA ILE A 173 8.14 8.30 0.93
C ILE A 173 9.55 8.12 1.51
N ARG A 174 10.44 9.10 1.33
CA ARG A 174 11.84 9.05 1.76
C ARG A 174 11.95 8.69 3.24
N ILE A 175 13.02 7.98 3.62
CA ILE A 175 13.28 7.69 5.03
C ILE A 175 13.52 9.00 5.78
N GLY A 176 12.76 9.21 6.87
CA GLY A 176 12.78 10.48 7.62
C GLY A 176 11.99 11.60 6.95
N ALA A 177 11.20 11.34 5.91
CA ALA A 177 10.33 12.33 5.29
C ALA A 177 9.28 12.89 6.28
N PRO A 178 8.98 14.19 6.22
CA PRO A 178 8.18 14.88 7.25
C PRO A 178 6.71 14.44 7.29
N GLN A 179 6.16 13.98 6.17
CA GLN A 179 4.77 13.49 6.10
C GLN A 179 4.66 11.97 6.10
N LYS A 180 5.78 11.25 6.16
CA LYS A 180 5.79 9.80 6.09
C LYS A 180 5.01 9.18 7.26
N ARG A 181 4.20 8.18 6.92
CA ARG A 181 3.41 7.38 7.84
C ARG A 181 3.60 5.94 7.46
N THR A 182 4.00 5.11 8.43
CA THR A 182 4.33 3.71 8.18
C THR A 182 3.47 2.81 9.06
N LEU A 183 2.89 1.78 8.46
CA LEU A 183 2.26 0.67 9.15
C LEU A 183 2.91 -0.62 8.66
N SER A 184 3.59 -1.33 9.55
CA SER A 184 4.11 -2.67 9.31
C SER A 184 3.21 -3.70 10.00
N ILE A 185 2.70 -4.64 9.20
CA ILE A 185 1.92 -5.79 9.68
C ILE A 185 2.85 -6.99 9.58
N ARG A 186 3.22 -7.54 10.74
CA ARG A 186 4.22 -8.60 10.83
C ARG A 186 3.54 -9.90 11.19
N VAL A 187 3.52 -10.85 10.26
CA VAL A 187 2.95 -12.19 10.47
C VAL A 187 4.09 -13.18 10.68
N TYR A 188 4.17 -13.79 11.86
CA TYR A 188 5.24 -14.74 12.19
C TYR A 188 4.76 -16.16 11.97
N GLY A 189 5.52 -16.94 11.21
CA GLY A 189 5.36 -18.39 11.13
C GLY A 189 5.85 -19.08 12.40
N SER A 190 5.47 -20.34 12.59
CA SER A 190 5.85 -21.14 13.77
C SER A 190 7.37 -21.24 13.99
N LEU A 191 8.14 -21.27 12.90
CA LEU A 191 9.61 -21.30 12.92
C LEU A 191 10.24 -20.00 13.43
N HIS A 192 9.52 -18.88 13.41
CA HIS A 192 9.99 -17.56 13.88
C HIS A 192 9.34 -17.14 15.20
N SER A 193 9.01 -18.12 16.05
CA SER A 193 8.34 -17.88 17.33
C SER A 193 9.23 -17.16 18.35
N LEU A 194 10.55 -17.34 18.28
CA LEU A 194 11.51 -16.63 19.14
C LEU A 194 11.59 -15.15 18.79
N GLU A 195 11.63 -14.84 17.49
CA GLU A 195 11.63 -13.48 16.96
C GLU A 195 10.30 -12.78 17.26
N TYR A 196 9.17 -13.50 17.21
CA TYR A 196 7.88 -12.98 17.66
C TYR A 196 7.90 -12.60 19.15
N MET A 197 8.45 -13.45 20.02
CA MET A 197 8.57 -13.18 21.46
C MET A 197 9.49 -11.98 21.73
N SER A 198 10.60 -11.87 20.98
CA SER A 198 11.52 -10.72 21.03
C SER A 198 10.80 -9.43 20.63
N ASP A 199 10.14 -9.41 19.48
CA ASP A 199 9.47 -8.20 18.98
C ASP A 199 8.30 -7.76 19.87
N ARG A 200 7.63 -8.71 20.53
CA ARG A 200 6.54 -8.40 21.46
C ARG A 200 7.04 -7.84 22.81
N SER A 201 8.29 -8.15 23.17
CA SER A 201 8.92 -7.70 24.42
C SER A 201 9.86 -6.51 24.22
N GLU A 202 10.03 -6.05 22.98
CA GLU A 202 10.88 -4.90 22.66
C GLU A 202 10.32 -3.63 23.32
N GLU A 203 11.18 -2.88 24.01
CA GLU A 203 10.78 -1.64 24.67
C GLU A 203 10.31 -0.58 23.66
N ALA A 204 9.34 0.24 24.08
CA ALA A 204 8.77 1.30 23.26
C ALA A 204 9.85 2.30 22.83
N LYS A 205 10.24 2.26 21.55
CA LYS A 205 11.08 3.28 20.94
C LYS A 205 10.25 4.54 20.68
N PRO A 206 10.81 5.75 20.86
CA PRO A 206 10.05 7.00 20.73
C PRO A 206 9.37 7.19 19.37
N ASN A 207 9.90 6.57 18.30
CA ASN A 207 9.35 6.66 16.94
C ASN A 207 8.61 5.39 16.49
N LYS A 208 8.33 4.45 17.41
CA LYS A 208 7.61 3.21 17.10
C LYS A 208 6.47 2.97 18.09
N VAL A 209 5.30 2.61 17.58
CA VAL A 209 4.13 2.24 18.38
C VAL A 209 3.79 0.79 18.07
N GLN A 210 3.91 -0.07 19.08
CA GLN A 210 3.40 -1.44 18.99
C GLN A 210 1.88 -1.43 19.22
N ILE A 211 1.16 -2.08 18.33
CA ILE A 211 -0.29 -2.23 18.42
C ILE A 211 -0.59 -3.62 18.98
N ASP A 212 -1.07 -3.69 20.22
CA ASP A 212 -1.46 -4.97 20.84
C ASP A 212 -2.96 -5.29 20.65
N ASP A 213 -3.81 -4.27 20.60
CA ASP A 213 -5.25 -4.40 20.32
C ASP A 213 -5.69 -3.46 19.20
N ILE A 214 -6.13 -4.04 18.08
CA ILE A 214 -6.57 -3.30 16.90
C ILE A 214 -7.79 -2.42 17.18
N PHE A 215 -8.69 -2.84 18.07
CA PHE A 215 -9.92 -2.09 18.33
C PHE A 215 -9.67 -0.84 19.19
N SER A 216 -8.81 -0.95 20.19
CA SER A 216 -8.38 0.18 21.01
C SER A 216 -7.54 1.14 20.19
N PHE A 217 -6.64 0.62 19.35
CA PHE A 217 -5.86 1.44 18.42
C PHE A 217 -6.74 2.23 17.45
N ARG A 218 -7.73 1.59 16.81
CA ARG A 218 -8.63 2.31 15.89
C ARG A 218 -9.46 3.39 16.60
N ARG A 219 -9.79 3.18 17.88
CA ARG A 219 -10.55 4.15 18.70
C ARG A 219 -9.72 5.33 19.19
N SER A 220 -8.41 5.15 19.38
CA SER A 220 -7.53 6.20 19.89
C SER A 220 -7.06 7.18 18.81
N GLN A 221 -7.24 6.84 17.53
CA GLN A 221 -6.69 7.61 16.42
C GLN A 221 -7.76 8.46 15.71
N PRO A 222 -7.40 9.65 15.20
CA PRO A 222 -8.29 10.42 14.35
C PRO A 222 -8.60 9.66 13.05
N LEU A 223 -9.73 9.97 12.42
CA LEU A 223 -10.16 9.34 11.17
C LEU A 223 -10.02 10.33 10.01
N TYR A 224 -9.63 9.85 8.83
CA TYR A 224 -9.72 10.64 7.62
C TYR A 224 -11.17 10.93 7.25
N SER A 225 -11.40 12.07 6.60
CA SER A 225 -12.70 12.40 6.02
C SER A 225 -13.06 11.40 4.93
N SER A 226 -14.34 11.01 4.86
CA SER A 226 -14.81 10.10 3.83
C SER A 226 -14.91 10.83 2.49
N PHE A 227 -14.40 10.21 1.42
CA PHE A 227 -14.59 10.67 0.04
C PHE A 227 -16.02 10.46 -0.49
N LYS A 228 -16.93 9.84 0.28
CA LYS A 228 -18.35 9.81 -0.09
C LYS A 228 -18.83 11.25 -0.18
N GLY A 229 -18.99 11.71 -1.42
CA GLY A 229 -19.40 13.05 -1.72
C GLY A 229 -20.58 13.45 -0.86
N CYS A 230 -20.51 14.67 -0.33
CA CYS A 230 -21.71 15.42 -0.07
C CYS A 230 -22.61 15.29 -1.31
N ALA A 231 -23.66 14.48 -1.22
CA ALA A 231 -24.90 14.75 -1.94
C ALA A 231 -25.57 15.98 -1.29
N GLY A 232 -24.83 17.08 -1.20
CA GLY A 232 -25.39 18.40 -1.01
C GLY A 232 -25.77 18.87 -2.38
N ARG A 233 -27.01 18.58 -2.79
CA ARG A 233 -27.62 19.22 -3.95
C ARG A 233 -27.49 20.73 -3.77
N THR A 234 -26.61 21.34 -4.56
CA THR A 234 -26.76 22.72 -4.97
C THR A 234 -28.15 22.85 -5.59
N LYS A 235 -28.92 23.81 -5.09
CA LYS A 235 -30.26 24.13 -5.56
C LYS A 235 -30.25 24.36 -7.08
N LEU A 236 -31.19 23.73 -7.77
CA LEU A 236 -32.03 24.38 -8.77
C LEU A 236 -33.46 24.28 -8.24
#